data_AF-A0A383RBX4-F1
#
_entry.id   AF-A0A383RBX4-F1
#
_cell.length_a   1.000
_cell.length_b   1.000
_cell.length_c   1.000
_cell.angle_alpha   90.00
_cell.angle_beta   90.00
_cell.angle_gamma   90.00
#
_symmetry.space_group_name_H-M   'P 1'
#
loop_
_entity.id
_entity.type
_entity.pdbx_description
1 polymer ?
#
loop_
_entity_poly.entity_id
_entity_poly.type
_entity_poly.pdbx_seq_one_letter_code
_entity_poly.pdbx_strand_id
1 'polypeptide(L)'
;MSKYKIASIDDTSFAAKRISAKYIVEDPAAIEDKETIRSIILEQLDQLKVHAGKTFEIVHMYFYSLATQENNGIPFCRAQWISAECMTKPDKISHNEYMQGIYIEWDEMYKHLNL
;
A
#
# COMPACT_ATOMS: atom_id res chain seq x y z
N MET A 1 -8.58 19.03 3.02
CA MET A 1 -9.25 17.73 2.77
C MET A 1 -8.18 16.65 2.79
N SER A 2 -8.48 15.48 3.34
CA SER A 2 -7.54 14.35 3.31
C SER A 2 -7.30 13.94 1.86
N LYS A 3 -6.05 13.65 1.47
CA LYS A 3 -5.69 13.27 0.09
C LYS A 3 -6.21 11.88 -0.29
N TYR A 4 -6.69 11.11 0.68
CA TYR A 4 -7.21 9.75 0.51
C TYR A 4 -8.17 9.41 1.64
N LYS A 5 -8.94 8.33 1.42
CA LYS A 5 -9.76 7.63 2.41
C LYS A 5 -9.16 6.26 2.71
N ILE A 6 -9.14 5.86 3.98
CA ILE A 6 -8.79 4.49 4.38
C ILE A 6 -10.01 3.60 4.14
N ALA A 7 -9.87 2.60 3.28
CA ALA A 7 -10.92 1.61 3.00
C ALA A 7 -10.90 0.47 4.02
N SER A 8 -9.73 -0.10 4.30
CA SER A 8 -9.54 -1.09 5.36
C SER A 8 -8.11 -1.08 5.88
N ILE A 9 -7.95 -1.54 7.12
CA ILE A 9 -6.66 -1.92 7.71
C ILE A 9 -6.88 -3.26 8.40
N ASP A 10 -6.19 -4.28 7.91
CA ASP A 10 -6.39 -5.67 8.28
C ASP A 10 -5.10 -6.26 8.84
N ASP A 11 -5.14 -6.74 10.09
CA ASP A 11 -4.10 -7.61 10.64
C ASP A 11 -4.17 -8.95 9.91
N THR A 12 -3.20 -9.18 9.03
CA THR A 12 -3.10 -10.35 8.14
C THR A 12 -2.02 -11.31 8.62
N SER A 13 -1.68 -11.24 9.90
CA SER A 13 -0.67 -12.08 10.52
C SER A 13 -1.07 -13.55 10.47
N PHE A 14 -0.15 -14.39 9.97
CA PHE A 14 -0.28 -15.85 10.04
C PHE A 14 0.97 -16.44 10.69
N ALA A 15 2.07 -16.56 9.93
CA ALA A 15 3.38 -17.01 10.44
C ALA A 15 4.33 -15.85 10.78
N ALA A 16 4.13 -14.68 10.18
CA ALA A 16 4.84 -13.43 10.47
C ALA A 16 3.82 -12.35 10.84
N LYS A 17 4.25 -11.29 11.56
CA LYS A 17 3.35 -10.19 11.91
C LYS A 17 3.13 -9.31 10.68
N ARG A 18 1.96 -9.43 10.04
CA ARG A 18 1.63 -8.77 8.77
C ARG A 18 0.41 -7.86 8.93
N ILE A 19 0.48 -6.70 8.29
CA ILE A 19 -0.64 -5.78 8.18
C ILE A 19 -0.83 -5.37 6.72
N SER A 20 -2.09 -5.29 6.31
CA SER A 20 -2.48 -4.82 4.98
C SER A 20 -3.39 -3.61 5.14
N ALA A 21 -3.11 -2.55 4.40
CA ALA A 21 -3.95 -1.35 4.38
C ALA A 21 -4.38 -1.02 2.95
N LYS A 22 -5.64 -0.63 2.79
CA LYS A 22 -6.24 -0.24 1.52
C LYS A 22 -6.67 1.22 1.58
N TYR A 23 -6.31 1.97 0.55
CA TYR A 23 -6.54 3.40 0.45
C TYR A 23 -7.27 3.72 -0.86
N ILE A 24 -8.24 4.61 -0.80
CA ILE A 24 -8.92 5.17 -1.98
C ILE A 24 -8.46 6.62 -2.13
N VAL A 25 -7.83 6.94 -3.26
CA VAL A 25 -7.37 8.27 -3.65
C VAL A 25 -8.30 8.76 -4.75
N GLU A 26 -9.20 9.69 -4.45
CA GLU A 26 -10.23 10.13 -5.42
C GLU A 26 -9.75 11.31 -6.29
N ASP A 27 -8.64 11.97 -5.92
CA ASP A 27 -8.09 13.11 -6.66
C ASP A 27 -7.23 12.63 -7.84
N PRO A 28 -7.65 12.84 -9.11
CA PRO A 28 -6.90 12.42 -10.29
C PRO A 28 -5.50 13.05 -10.38
N ALA A 29 -5.34 14.29 -9.91
CA ALA A 29 -4.04 14.96 -9.94
C ALA A 29 -3.06 14.28 -8.98
N ALA A 30 -3.54 13.81 -7.82
CA ALA A 30 -2.74 13.07 -6.87
C ALA A 30 -2.38 11.66 -7.36
N ILE A 31 -3.26 11.01 -8.14
CA ILE A 31 -3.00 9.68 -8.71
C ILE A 31 -1.87 9.74 -9.75
N GLU A 32 -1.86 10.75 -10.61
CA GLU A 32 -0.81 10.92 -11.63
C GLU A 32 0.51 11.47 -11.03
N ASP A 33 0.46 12.11 -9.86
CA ASP A 33 1.63 12.57 -9.13
C ASP A 33 2.20 11.50 -8.18
N LYS A 34 3.17 10.73 -8.69
CA LYS A 34 3.89 9.72 -7.91
C LYS A 34 4.55 10.28 -6.65
N GLU A 35 4.99 11.55 -6.61
CA GLU A 35 5.59 12.13 -5.40
C GLU A 35 4.58 12.30 -4.28
N THR A 36 3.35 12.70 -4.63
CA THR A 36 2.25 12.76 -3.66
C THR A 36 1.96 11.38 -3.07
N ILE A 37 1.88 10.33 -3.90
CA ILE A 37 1.61 8.97 -3.43
C ILE A 37 2.78 8.43 -2.59
N ARG A 38 4.04 8.69 -2.97
CA ARG A 38 5.22 8.33 -2.14
C ARG A 38 5.17 8.98 -0.78
N SER A 39 4.76 10.24 -0.71
CA SER A 39 4.62 10.96 0.56
C SER A 39 3.58 10.28 1.46
N ILE A 40 2.44 9.86 0.88
CA ILE A 40 1.40 9.11 1.61
C ILE A 40 1.94 7.75 2.08
N ILE A 41 2.68 7.02 1.22
CA ILE A 41 3.30 5.74 1.57
C ILE A 41 4.21 5.88 2.81
N LEU A 42 5.06 6.91 2.84
CA LEU A 42 5.99 7.15 3.95
C LEU A 42 5.23 7.49 5.24
N GLU A 43 4.26 8.40 5.17
CA GLU A 43 3.43 8.79 6.33
C GLU A 43 2.68 7.59 6.92
N GLN A 44 2.07 6.78 6.05
CA GLN A 44 1.26 5.64 6.46
C GLN A 44 2.10 4.46 6.94
N LEU A 45 3.28 4.24 6.36
CA LEU A 45 4.17 3.17 6.78
C LEU A 45 4.53 3.29 8.26
N ASP A 46 4.83 4.49 8.75
CA ASP A 46 5.19 4.68 10.15
C ASP A 46 4.02 4.41 11.10
N GLN A 47 2.79 4.72 10.69
CA GLN A 47 1.58 4.37 11.44
C GLN A 47 1.27 2.87 11.40
N LEU A 48 1.56 2.19 10.29
CA LEU A 48 1.26 0.77 10.12
C LEU A 48 2.31 -0.15 10.76
N LYS A 49 3.57 0.28 10.84
CA LYS A 49 4.62 -0.43 11.59
C LYS A 49 4.19 -0.67 13.04
N VAL A 50 3.44 0.27 13.64
CA VAL A 50 2.89 0.16 14.98
C VAL A 50 1.40 0.51 14.97
N HIS A 51 0.55 -0.49 14.75
CA HIS A 51 -0.90 -0.30 14.65
C HIS A 51 -1.64 -1.11 15.72
N ALA A 52 -2.65 -0.50 16.34
CA ALA A 52 -3.48 -1.12 17.40
C ALA A 52 -2.65 -1.79 18.53
N GLY A 53 -1.52 -1.17 18.91
CA GLY A 53 -0.62 -1.66 19.97
C GLY A 53 0.27 -2.84 19.57
N LYS A 54 0.31 -3.22 18.28
CA LYS A 54 1.15 -4.28 17.74
C LYS A 54 2.22 -3.73 16.81
N THR A 55 3.42 -4.29 16.87
CA THR A 55 4.49 -4.03 15.91
C THR A 55 4.43 -5.06 14.78
N PHE A 56 4.40 -4.59 13.55
CA PHE A 56 4.36 -5.42 12.35
C PHE A 56 5.72 -5.48 11.66
N GLU A 57 6.04 -6.65 11.11
CA GLU A 57 7.31 -6.91 10.41
C GLU A 57 7.16 -6.73 8.90
N ILE A 58 5.94 -6.87 8.38
CA ILE A 58 5.63 -6.75 6.97
C ILE A 58 4.39 -5.87 6.84
N VAL A 59 4.50 -4.84 6.01
CA VAL A 59 3.42 -3.89 5.74
C VAL A 59 3.12 -3.94 4.24
N HIS A 60 1.86 -4.22 3.90
CA HIS A 60 1.34 -4.10 2.54
C HIS A 60 0.40 -2.91 2.47
N MET A 61 0.54 -2.08 1.44
CA MET A 61 -0.35 -0.96 1.17
C MET A 61 -0.84 -1.04 -0.28
N TYR A 62 -2.14 -0.85 -0.46
CA TYR A 62 -2.81 -0.89 -1.75
C TYR A 62 -3.55 0.43 -1.97
N PHE A 63 -3.28 1.09 -3.09
CA PHE A 63 -3.91 2.36 -3.45
C PHE A 63 -4.79 2.18 -4.68
N TYR A 64 -6.05 2.60 -4.55
CA TYR A 64 -7.09 2.49 -5.56
C TYR A 64 -7.59 3.89 -5.91
N SER A 65 -7.94 4.11 -7.18
CA SER A 65 -8.51 5.40 -7.59
C SER A 65 -10.01 5.50 -7.33
N LEU A 66 -10.68 4.35 -7.19
CA LEU A 66 -12.13 4.23 -7.03
C LEU A 66 -12.45 3.05 -6.10
N ALA A 67 -13.62 3.08 -5.45
CA ALA A 67 -14.12 1.93 -4.67
C ALA A 67 -14.39 0.68 -5.56
N THR A 68 -14.76 0.87 -6.82
CA THR A 68 -14.98 -0.26 -7.76
C THR A 68 -13.69 -1.02 -8.04
N GLN A 69 -12.55 -0.34 -8.14
CA GLN A 69 -11.24 -1.00 -8.29
C GLN A 69 -10.83 -1.77 -7.05
N GLU A 70 -11.16 -1.26 -5.86
CA GLU A 70 -10.90 -1.94 -4.59
C GLU A 70 -11.63 -3.28 -4.53
N ASN A 71 -12.93 -3.29 -4.87
CA ASN A 71 -13.74 -4.51 -4.93
C ASN A 71 -13.22 -5.55 -5.93
N ASN A 72 -12.54 -5.11 -7.00
CA ASN A 72 -11.95 -5.98 -8.02
C ASN A 72 -10.49 -6.34 -7.73
N GLY A 73 -9.87 -5.78 -6.69
CA GLY A 73 -8.49 -6.05 -6.33
C GLY A 73 -7.46 -5.48 -7.32
N ILE A 74 -7.77 -4.37 -8.00
CA ILE A 74 -6.90 -3.79 -9.04
C ILE A 74 -6.40 -2.40 -8.61
N PRO A 75 -5.38 -2.34 -7.72
CA PRO A 75 -4.79 -1.08 -7.31
C PRO A 75 -3.93 -0.48 -8.43
N PHE A 76 -3.84 0.84 -8.48
CA PHE A 76 -2.88 1.55 -9.34
C PHE A 76 -1.47 1.57 -8.71
N CYS A 77 -1.38 1.39 -7.40
CA CYS A 77 -0.11 1.33 -6.69
C CYS A 77 -0.15 0.28 -5.58
N ARG A 78 0.87 -0.56 -5.53
CA ARG A 78 1.15 -1.48 -4.43
C ARG A 78 2.46 -1.11 -3.77
N ALA A 79 2.51 -1.09 -2.45
CA ALA A 79 3.74 -0.90 -1.71
C ALA A 79 3.92 -2.02 -0.67
N GLN A 80 5.14 -2.51 -0.54
CA GLN A 80 5.52 -3.51 0.44
C GLN A 80 6.78 -3.08 1.17
N TRP A 81 6.69 -3.03 2.49
CA TRP A 81 7.85 -2.89 3.36
C TRP A 81 8.05 -4.18 4.15
N ILE A 82 9.31 -4.60 4.27
CA ILE A 82 9.72 -5.79 5.03
C ILE A 82 10.81 -5.34 6.01
N SER A 83 10.57 -5.53 7.30
CA SER A 83 11.53 -5.26 8.36
C SER A 83 12.83 -6.05 8.12
N ALA A 84 13.97 -5.41 8.38
CA ALA A 84 15.26 -6.08 8.34
C ALA A 84 15.34 -7.24 9.35
N GLU A 85 14.61 -7.13 10.46
CA GLU A 85 14.54 -8.11 11.56
C GLU A 85 13.54 -9.25 11.30
N CYS A 86 12.78 -9.18 10.20
CA CYS A 86 11.81 -10.22 9.88
C CYS A 86 12.52 -11.56 9.64
N MET A 87 12.30 -12.52 10.54
CA MET A 87 12.96 -13.83 10.49
C MET A 87 12.59 -14.63 9.23
N THR A 88 11.32 -14.59 8.85
CA THR A 88 10.79 -15.30 7.67
C THR A 88 10.38 -14.29 6.61
N LYS A 89 11.35 -13.88 5.79
CA LYS A 89 11.11 -12.89 4.73
C LYS A 89 10.13 -13.47 3.70
N PRO A 90 9.02 -12.76 3.42
CA PRO A 90 8.09 -13.16 2.37
C PRO A 90 8.71 -12.91 1.00
N ASP A 91 8.08 -13.45 -0.04
CA ASP A 91 8.35 -13.00 -1.39
C ASP A 91 8.06 -11.50 -1.51
N LYS A 92 8.93 -10.85 -2.28
CA LYS A 92 8.75 -9.44 -2.62
C LYS A 92 7.65 -9.34 -3.67
N ILE A 93 6.84 -8.31 -3.59
CA ILE A 93 5.96 -7.98 -4.72
C ILE A 93 6.80 -7.74 -5.98
N SER A 94 6.19 -8.00 -7.14
CA SER A 94 6.64 -7.40 -8.39
C SER A 94 6.75 -5.89 -8.16
N HIS A 95 7.84 -5.26 -8.57
CA HIS A 95 8.07 -3.84 -8.33
C HIS A 95 8.85 -3.25 -9.50
N ASN A 96 8.49 -2.02 -9.85
CA ASN A 96 9.20 -1.20 -10.83
C ASN A 96 9.89 0.00 -10.17
N GLU A 97 9.78 0.12 -8.84
CA GLU A 97 10.46 1.12 -8.05
C GLU A 97 10.86 0.57 -6.67
N TYR A 98 11.98 1.05 -6.13
CA TYR A 98 12.44 0.77 -4.77
C TYR A 98 12.87 2.06 -4.09
N MET A 99 12.25 2.38 -2.95
CA MET A 99 12.48 3.62 -2.20
C MET A 99 12.60 3.32 -0.71
N GLN A 100 13.72 3.69 -0.09
CA GLN A 100 13.89 3.66 1.38
C GLN A 100 13.46 2.33 2.06
N GLY A 101 13.77 1.18 1.43
CA GLY A 101 13.36 -0.13 1.99
C GLY A 101 11.97 -0.61 1.55
N ILE A 102 11.28 0.15 0.71
CA ILE A 102 9.91 -0.11 0.26
C ILE A 102 9.95 -0.51 -1.22
N TYR A 103 9.40 -1.67 -1.53
CA TYR A 103 9.15 -2.12 -2.89
C TYR A 103 7.84 -1.51 -3.36
N ILE A 104 7.83 -0.84 -4.51
CA ILE A 104 6.66 -0.15 -5.05
C ILE A 104 6.39 -0.63 -6.47
N GLU A 105 5.14 -0.99 -6.72
CA GLU A 105 4.63 -1.32 -8.04
C GLU A 105 3.63 -0.25 -8.46
N TRP A 106 3.94 0.47 -9.52
CA TRP A 106 2.98 1.29 -10.25
C TRP A 106 2.37 0.44 -11.37
N ASP A 107 1.06 0.30 -11.36
CA ASP A 107 0.32 -0.43 -12.38
C ASP A 107 -0.51 0.57 -13.18
N GLU A 108 -0.49 0.49 -14.52
CA GLU A 108 -1.33 1.31 -15.40
C GLU A 108 -2.59 0.56 -15.86
N MET A 109 -2.72 -0.74 -15.56
CA MET A 109 -3.88 -1.55 -15.94
C MET A 109 -5.19 -0.97 -15.42
N TYR A 110 -5.16 -0.24 -14.29
CA TYR A 110 -6.33 0.45 -13.74
C TYR A 110 -6.94 1.47 -14.72
N LYS A 111 -6.15 2.04 -15.65
CA LYS A 111 -6.61 3.00 -16.67
C LYS A 111 -7.44 2.32 -17.77
N HIS A 112 -7.30 1.01 -17.95
CA HIS A 112 -8.00 0.23 -18.98
C HIS A 112 -9.27 -0.45 -18.46
N LEU A 113 -9.56 -0.27 -17.16
CA LEU A 113 -10.78 -0.76 -16.55
C LEU A 113 -11.89 0.26 -16.79
N ASN A 114 -12.80 -0.06 -17.70
CA ASN A 114 -14.11 0.61 -17.81
C ASN A 114 -15.01 0.13 -16.65
N LEU A 115 -14.59 0.35 -15.41
CA LEU A 115 -15.31 -0.02 -14.19
C LEU A 115 -16.10 1.16 -13.62
#